data_AF-A0A7C9CZD9-F1
#
_entry.id   AF-A0A7C9CZD9-F1
#
_cell.length_a   1.000
_cell.length_b   1.000
_cell.length_c   1.000
_cell.angle_alpha   90.00
_cell.angle_beta   90.00
_cell.angle_gamma   90.00
#
_symmetry.space_group_name_H-M   'P 1'
#
loop_
_entity.id
_entity.type
_entity.pdbx_description
1 polymer ?
#
loop_
_entity_poly.entity_id
_entity_poly.type
_entity_poly.pdbx_seq_one_letter_code
_entity_poly.pdbx_strand_id
1 'polypeptide(L)'
;AGGKSKKTKRTAPKSNDVYLKLLVKLYRFLVRRTGSKFNAVVLKRLFMSKINKAPLSLSRLIKFMEGKDGKIAVVVGTVTDDVRVYEVPALKICALRFTETVRARIEKAGGECLTF
;
A
#
# COMPACT_ATOMS: atom_id res chain seq x y z
N ALA A 1 -14.84 -33.40 19.70
CA ALA A 1 -15.62 -32.66 18.68
C ALA A 1 -14.66 -32.00 17.67
N GLY A 2 -14.30 -32.72 16.60
CA GLY A 2 -13.33 -32.28 15.59
C GLY A 2 -13.99 -31.86 14.27
N GLY A 3 -14.79 -30.80 14.29
CA GLY A 3 -15.44 -30.29 13.07
C GLY A 3 -14.46 -29.58 12.12
N LYS A 4 -14.65 -29.72 10.81
CA LYS A 4 -13.87 -28.99 9.79
C LYS A 4 -14.09 -27.48 9.95
N SER A 5 -13.05 -26.76 10.40
CA SER A 5 -13.10 -25.30 10.50
C SER A 5 -13.01 -24.65 9.12
N LYS A 6 -14.10 -24.01 8.68
CA LYS A 6 -14.14 -23.27 7.41
C LYS A 6 -13.44 -21.92 7.56
N LYS A 7 -12.46 -21.65 6.71
CA LYS A 7 -11.81 -20.33 6.62
C LYS A 7 -12.65 -19.42 5.72
N THR A 8 -13.38 -18.49 6.31
CA THR A 8 -14.20 -17.50 5.57
C THR A 8 -13.38 -16.34 4.99
N LYS A 9 -12.13 -16.18 5.43
CA LYS A 9 -11.22 -15.13 4.96
C LYS A 9 -10.54 -15.49 3.65
N ARG A 10 -10.22 -14.47 2.83
CA ARG A 10 -9.41 -14.64 1.62
C ARG A 10 -8.00 -15.12 1.96
N THR A 11 -7.57 -16.19 1.31
CA THR A 11 -6.24 -16.80 1.46
C THR A 11 -5.32 -16.55 0.26
N ALA A 12 -5.87 -16.04 -0.84
CA ALA A 12 -5.19 -15.71 -2.09
C ALA A 12 -5.93 -14.53 -2.78
N PRO A 13 -5.25 -13.76 -3.66
CA PRO A 13 -5.92 -12.76 -4.47
C PRO A 13 -6.89 -13.45 -5.44
N LYS A 14 -8.08 -12.87 -5.64
CA LYS A 14 -9.01 -13.34 -6.70
C LYS A 14 -8.63 -12.83 -8.11
N SER A 15 -7.78 -11.80 -8.19
CA SER A 15 -7.39 -11.21 -9.47
C SER A 15 -6.48 -12.13 -10.28
N ASN A 16 -6.60 -12.09 -11.60
CA ASN A 16 -5.71 -12.81 -12.52
C ASN A 16 -4.46 -12.02 -12.95
N ASP A 17 -4.32 -10.78 -12.50
CA ASP A 17 -3.15 -9.92 -12.74
C ASP A 17 -1.84 -10.61 -12.33
N VAL A 18 -0.93 -10.74 -13.30
CA VAL A 18 0.37 -11.41 -13.15
C VAL A 18 1.27 -10.67 -12.17
N TYR A 19 1.33 -9.34 -12.23
CA TYR A 19 2.19 -8.53 -11.35
C TYR A 19 1.74 -8.64 -9.89
N LEU A 20 0.42 -8.61 -9.65
CA LEU A 20 -0.12 -8.83 -8.31
C LEU A 20 0.20 -10.23 -7.79
N LYS A 21 0.13 -11.27 -8.65
CA LYS A 21 0.47 -12.64 -8.26
C LYS A 21 1.95 -12.78 -7.91
N LEU A 22 2.86 -12.12 -8.64
CA LEU A 22 4.29 -12.11 -8.34
C LEU A 22 4.59 -11.43 -7.00
N LEU A 23 3.99 -10.26 -6.77
CA LEU A 23 4.13 -9.50 -5.53
C LEU A 23 3.60 -10.31 -4.32
N VAL A 24 2.48 -11.02 -4.49
CA VAL A 24 1.96 -11.95 -3.47
C VAL A 24 2.93 -13.11 -3.20
N LYS A 25 3.61 -13.65 -4.21
CA LYS A 25 4.63 -14.70 -4.00
C LYS A 25 5.81 -14.17 -3.19
N LEU A 26 6.29 -12.97 -3.51
CA LEU A 26 7.36 -12.29 -2.77
C LEU A 26 6.97 -12.09 -1.29
N TYR A 27 5.82 -11.47 -1.02
CA TYR A 27 5.38 -11.23 0.36
C TYR A 27 5.05 -12.51 1.12
N ARG A 28 4.59 -13.59 0.45
CA ARG A 28 4.47 -14.91 1.08
C ARG A 28 5.82 -15.47 1.52
N PHE A 29 6.83 -15.35 0.67
CA PHE A 29 8.19 -15.75 1.00
C PHE A 29 8.71 -14.95 2.21
N LEU A 30 8.59 -13.62 2.16
CA LEU A 30 9.01 -12.73 3.25
C LEU A 30 8.32 -13.07 4.58
N VAL A 31 6.99 -13.21 4.59
CA VAL A 31 6.24 -13.56 5.81
C VAL A 31 6.73 -14.87 6.42
N ARG A 32 6.97 -15.89 5.58
CA ARG A 32 7.41 -17.20 6.04
C ARG A 32 8.83 -17.18 6.61
N ARG A 33 9.71 -16.33 6.08
CA ARG A 33 11.14 -16.32 6.44
C ARG A 33 11.52 -15.29 7.51
N THR A 34 10.86 -14.14 7.55
CA THR A 34 11.24 -13.06 8.48
C THR A 34 10.39 -13.01 9.75
N GLY A 35 9.19 -13.61 9.77
CA GLY A 35 8.30 -13.55 10.93
C GLY A 35 7.76 -12.15 11.28
N SER A 36 8.06 -11.12 10.48
CA SER A 36 7.63 -9.75 10.75
C SER A 36 6.11 -9.58 10.59
N LYS A 37 5.45 -9.04 11.63
CA LYS A 37 4.02 -8.73 11.62
C LYS A 37 3.65 -7.74 10.50
N PHE A 38 4.55 -6.83 10.13
CA PHE A 38 4.33 -5.87 9.05
C PHE A 38 4.07 -6.58 7.71
N ASN A 39 4.93 -7.52 7.33
CA ASN A 39 4.78 -8.28 6.09
C ASN A 39 3.47 -9.08 6.06
N ALA A 40 3.06 -9.62 7.23
CA ALA A 40 1.81 -10.36 7.33
C ALA A 40 0.58 -9.46 7.10
N VAL A 41 0.64 -8.21 7.57
CA VAL A 41 -0.41 -7.20 7.32
C VAL A 41 -0.44 -6.80 5.85
N VAL A 42 0.72 -6.53 5.22
CA VAL A 42 0.80 -6.18 3.80
C VAL A 42 0.23 -7.32 2.94
N LEU A 43 0.65 -8.56 3.18
CA LEU A 43 0.15 -9.73 2.46
C LEU A 43 -1.38 -9.88 2.57
N LYS A 44 -1.93 -9.70 3.78
CA LYS A 44 -3.37 -9.74 4.00
C LYS A 44 -4.09 -8.65 3.20
N ARG A 45 -3.54 -7.44 3.13
CA ARG A 45 -4.12 -6.31 2.38
C ARG A 45 -4.06 -6.53 0.86
N LEU A 46 -3.00 -7.15 0.35
CA LEU A 46 -2.91 -7.50 -1.09
C LEU A 46 -4.05 -8.42 -1.56
N PHE A 47 -4.54 -9.30 -0.67
CA PHE A 47 -5.67 -10.19 -0.98
C PHE A 47 -7.03 -9.49 -0.98
N MET A 48 -7.13 -8.27 -0.44
CA MET A 48 -8.40 -7.56 -0.30
C MET A 48 -9.00 -7.18 -1.67
N SER A 49 -10.33 -7.03 -1.70
CA SER A 49 -11.06 -6.54 -2.88
C SER A 49 -10.74 -5.07 -3.14
N LYS A 50 -11.09 -4.57 -4.34
CA LYS A 50 -10.90 -3.17 -4.73
C LYS A 50 -11.58 -2.20 -3.75
N ILE A 51 -12.82 -2.50 -3.34
CA ILE A 51 -13.57 -1.69 -2.37
C ILE A 51 -12.83 -1.55 -1.03
N ASN A 52 -12.19 -2.62 -0.57
CA ASN A 52 -11.42 -2.62 0.68
C ASN A 52 -10.01 -2.03 0.55
N LYS A 53 -9.58 -1.67 -0.67
CA LYS A 53 -8.33 -0.96 -0.97
C LYS A 53 -8.66 0.44 -1.48
N ALA A 54 -9.34 1.20 -0.61
CA ALA A 54 -9.78 2.54 -0.93
C ALA A 54 -8.59 3.46 -1.30
N PRO A 55 -8.78 4.38 -2.26
CA PRO A 55 -7.77 5.38 -2.56
C PRO A 55 -7.51 6.30 -1.37
N LEU A 56 -6.26 6.71 -1.18
CA LEU A 56 -5.86 7.66 -0.15
C LEU A 56 -5.46 8.99 -0.78
N SER A 57 -6.06 10.09 -0.31
CA SER A 57 -5.71 11.43 -0.79
C SER A 57 -4.36 11.90 -0.24
N LEU A 58 -3.66 12.69 -1.05
CA LEU A 58 -2.38 13.31 -0.67
C LEU A 58 -2.51 14.18 0.59
N SER A 59 -3.59 14.95 0.72
CA SER A 59 -3.90 15.75 1.92
C SER A 59 -3.94 14.94 3.21
N ARG A 60 -4.56 13.76 3.17
CA ARG A 60 -4.68 12.88 4.33
C ARG A 60 -3.35 12.20 4.63
N LEU A 61 -2.56 11.91 3.61
CA LEU A 61 -1.24 11.31 3.77
C LEU A 61 -0.27 12.28 4.45
N ILE A 62 -0.26 13.56 4.06
CA ILE A 62 0.53 14.61 4.75
C ILE A 62 0.20 14.63 6.24
N LYS A 63 -1.09 14.72 6.60
CA LYS A 63 -1.55 14.72 7.99
C LYS A 63 -1.09 13.49 8.77
N PHE A 64 -1.01 12.32 8.14
CA PHE A 64 -0.53 11.11 8.80
C PHE A 64 0.99 11.05 8.97
N MET A 65 1.73 11.83 8.19
CA MET A 65 3.18 11.91 8.20
C MET A 65 3.73 13.08 9.03
N GLU A 66 2.86 13.99 9.48
CA GLU A 66 3.23 15.01 10.48
C GLU A 66 3.90 14.36 11.72
N GLY A 67 5.08 14.85 12.08
CA GLY A 67 5.90 14.33 13.19
C GLY A 67 6.56 12.97 12.93
N LYS A 68 6.57 12.48 11.68
CA LYS A 68 7.19 11.20 11.28
C LYS A 68 8.25 11.39 10.20
N ASP A 69 9.07 12.40 10.38
CA ASP A 69 10.13 12.75 9.44
C ASP A 69 11.11 11.59 9.23
N GLY A 70 11.57 11.41 8.00
CA GLY A 70 12.48 10.33 7.59
C GLY A 70 11.85 8.94 7.45
N LYS A 71 10.56 8.76 7.79
CA LYS A 71 9.87 7.47 7.60
C LYS A 71 9.23 7.36 6.21
N ILE A 72 9.12 6.14 5.72
CA ILE A 72 8.45 5.83 4.45
C ILE A 72 6.97 5.54 4.71
N ALA A 73 6.08 6.26 4.03
CA ALA A 73 4.65 6.01 4.06
C ALA A 73 4.29 4.83 3.15
N VAL A 74 3.75 3.74 3.71
CA VAL A 74 3.39 2.53 2.93
C VAL A 74 1.87 2.39 2.82
N VAL A 75 1.36 2.44 1.59
CA VAL A 75 -0.07 2.43 1.27
C VAL A 75 -0.40 1.27 0.33
N VAL A 76 -1.09 0.25 0.84
CA VAL A 76 -1.57 -0.88 0.00
C VAL A 76 -2.85 -0.47 -0.73
N GLY A 77 -2.73 0.44 -1.69
CA GLY A 77 -3.84 1.05 -2.42
C GLY A 77 -3.36 2.07 -3.44
N THR A 78 -4.30 2.87 -3.96
CA THR A 78 -4.00 3.98 -4.88
C THR A 78 -3.81 5.27 -4.08
N VAL A 79 -2.82 6.08 -4.43
CA VAL A 79 -2.69 7.45 -3.92
C VAL A 79 -3.22 8.43 -4.97
N THR A 80 -4.12 9.31 -4.55
CA THR A 80 -4.80 10.28 -5.41
C THR A 80 -4.48 11.72 -5.01
N ASP A 81 -4.55 12.61 -5.99
CA ASP A 81 -4.22 14.01 -5.79
C ASP A 81 -5.30 14.73 -4.97
N ASP A 82 -4.89 15.83 -4.35
CA ASP A 82 -5.80 16.80 -3.74
C ASP A 82 -5.36 18.20 -4.14
N VAL A 83 -6.12 18.80 -5.06
CA VAL A 83 -5.83 20.13 -5.64
C VAL A 83 -5.89 21.24 -4.58
N ARG A 84 -6.59 21.00 -3.46
CA ARG A 84 -6.75 21.97 -2.36
C ARG A 84 -5.48 22.11 -1.51
N VAL A 85 -4.58 21.13 -1.59
CA VAL A 85 -3.26 21.25 -0.96
C VAL A 85 -2.40 22.04 -1.92
N TYR A 86 -1.81 23.14 -1.49
CA TYR A 86 -0.94 23.95 -2.35
C TYR A 86 0.51 23.45 -2.27
N GLU A 87 1.02 23.31 -1.05
CA GLU A 87 2.38 22.87 -0.78
C GLU A 87 2.43 21.38 -0.41
N VAL A 88 3.28 20.64 -1.09
CA VAL A 88 3.52 19.22 -0.83
C VAL A 88 4.90 19.11 -0.18
N PRO A 89 5.02 18.55 1.03
CA PRO A 89 6.32 18.32 1.64
C PRO A 89 7.07 17.19 0.90
N ALA A 90 8.40 17.15 1.05
CA ALA A 90 9.21 16.05 0.52
C ALA A 90 8.87 14.74 1.24
N LEU A 91 8.12 13.87 0.58
CA LEU A 91 7.61 12.62 1.13
C LEU A 91 8.17 11.41 0.40
N LYS A 92 8.51 10.36 1.15
CA LYS A 92 8.83 9.03 0.61
C LYS A 92 7.62 8.12 0.74
N ILE A 93 7.01 7.74 -0.38
CA ILE A 93 5.74 7.01 -0.40
C ILE A 93 5.87 5.73 -1.22
N CYS A 94 5.49 4.60 -0.64
CA CYS A 94 5.34 3.32 -1.34
C CYS A 94 3.86 3.01 -1.53
N ALA A 95 3.41 2.84 -2.78
CA ALA A 95 2.01 2.53 -3.08
C ALA A 95 1.84 1.51 -4.22
N LEU A 96 0.65 0.92 -4.35
CA LEU A 96 0.34 0.04 -5.48
C LEU A 96 0.14 0.81 -6.78
N ARG A 97 -0.41 2.03 -6.69
CA ARG A 97 -0.65 2.91 -7.83
C ARG A 97 -0.60 4.36 -7.37
N PHE A 98 -0.04 5.22 -8.21
CA PHE A 98 -0.11 6.66 -8.09
C PHE A 98 -0.90 7.22 -9.28
N THR A 99 -1.68 8.27 -9.06
CA THR A 99 -2.12 9.10 -10.19
C THR A 99 -0.93 9.89 -10.71
N GLU A 100 -0.92 10.17 -12.02
CA GLU A 100 0.20 10.87 -12.67
C GLU A 100 0.43 12.25 -12.07
N THR A 101 -0.66 12.96 -11.76
CA THR A 101 -0.60 14.28 -11.12
C THR A 101 0.07 14.23 -9.74
N VAL A 102 -0.23 13.21 -8.92
CA VAL A 102 0.43 13.02 -7.61
C VAL A 102 1.91 12.75 -7.77
N ARG A 103 2.26 11.86 -8.71
CA ARG A 103 3.66 11.51 -8.95
C ARG A 103 4.47 12.76 -9.30
N ALA A 104 4.00 13.55 -10.26
CA ALA A 104 4.64 14.79 -10.67
C ALA A 104 4.78 15.81 -9.52
N ARG A 105 3.75 15.93 -8.66
CA ARG A 105 3.79 16.84 -7.51
C ARG A 105 4.77 16.41 -6.43
N ILE A 106 4.83 15.11 -6.12
CA ILE A 106 5.78 14.56 -5.15
C ILE A 106 7.21 14.71 -5.67
N GLU A 107 7.46 14.37 -6.94
CA GLU A 107 8.78 14.51 -7.56
C GLU A 107 9.22 15.98 -7.61
N LYS A 108 8.32 16.91 -7.95
CA LYS A 108 8.59 18.35 -7.91
C LYS A 108 8.93 18.84 -6.50
N ALA A 109 8.33 18.25 -5.47
CA ALA A 109 8.65 18.54 -4.07
C ALA A 109 9.93 17.87 -3.57
N GLY A 110 10.67 17.13 -4.42
CA GLY A 110 11.86 16.39 -4.02
C GLY A 110 11.58 15.11 -3.22
N GLY A 111 10.35 14.60 -3.27
CA GLY A 111 9.95 13.33 -2.68
C GLY A 111 10.21 12.13 -3.61
N GLU A 112 9.97 10.93 -3.09
CA GLU A 112 10.22 9.65 -3.79
C GLU A 112 8.93 8.81 -3.89
N CYS A 113 8.61 8.34 -5.10
CA CYS A 113 7.51 7.40 -5.35
C CYS A 113 8.06 5.98 -5.54
N LEU A 114 7.81 5.11 -4.57
CA LEU A 114 8.28 3.72 -4.52
C LEU A 114 7.17 2.73 -4.89
N THR A 115 7.55 1.61 -5.51
CA THR A 115 6.67 0.45 -5.73
C THR A 115 6.94 -0.64 -4.70
N PHE A 116 6.00 -1.58 -4.57
CA PHE A 116 6.10 -2.77 -3.71
C PHE A 116 6.90 -3.90 -4.35
#